data_AF-A0AAD9DM60-F1
#
_entry.id   AF-A0AAD9DM60-F1
#
_cell.length_a   1.000
_cell.length_b   1.000
_cell.length_c   1.000
_cell.angle_alpha   90.00
_cell.angle_beta   90.00
_cell.angle_gamma   90.00
#
_symmetry.space_group_name_H-M   'P 1'
#
loop_
_entity.id
_entity.type
_entity.pdbx_description
1 polymer ?
#
loop_
_entity_poly.entity_id
_entity_poly.type
_entity_poly.pdbx_seq_one_letter_code
_entity_poly.pdbx_strand_id
1 'polypeptide(L)'
;MYNNIQPASKLSSGCDYSVFKDGIEPMWEDRSNKCGGRWLITLSKQQRHTELDRFWRETLLCLIGEGFGPYSRDVCGAVINVRAKGDKIAVWTTNTENAEAVTYIGRKYKETLGLPAKLVIGYQAHADTATKSNSLTKNKFVV
;
A
#
# COMPACT_ATOMS: atom_id res chain seq x y z
N MET A 1 19.26 -4.01 -6.48
CA MET A 1 17.99 -4.56 -6.98
C MET A 1 17.14 -3.49 -7.67
N TYR A 2 16.74 -2.40 -6.97
CA TYR A 2 15.87 -1.35 -7.55
C TYR A 2 16.38 -0.75 -8.88
N ASN A 3 17.68 -0.47 -9.00
CA ASN A 3 18.28 0.11 -10.22
C ASN A 3 18.35 -0.87 -11.41
N ASN A 4 18.10 -2.16 -11.18
CA ASN A 4 18.24 -3.22 -12.18
C ASN A 4 16.89 -3.84 -12.56
N ILE A 5 15.77 -3.25 -12.10
CA ILE A 5 14.42 -3.67 -12.45
C ILE A 5 13.70 -2.54 -13.19
N GLN A 6 12.64 -2.91 -13.92
CA GLN A 6 11.85 -1.95 -14.66
C GLN A 6 11.10 -1.02 -13.69
N PRO A 7 11.10 0.31 -13.92
CA PRO A 7 10.26 1.23 -13.15
C PRO A 7 8.78 0.84 -13.25
N ALA A 8 8.02 1.05 -12.19
CA ALA A 8 6.62 0.65 -12.13
C ALA A 8 5.79 1.32 -13.24
N SER A 9 6.09 2.59 -13.56
CA SER A 9 5.44 3.34 -14.65
C SER A 9 5.61 2.73 -16.04
N LYS A 10 6.63 1.89 -16.22
CA LYS A 10 6.92 1.21 -17.49
C LYS A 10 6.37 -0.20 -17.58
N LEU A 11 5.80 -0.75 -16.50
CA LEU A 11 5.22 -2.09 -16.54
C LEU A 11 3.98 -2.15 -17.45
N SER A 12 3.75 -3.30 -18.05
CA SER A 12 2.52 -3.59 -18.77
C SER A 12 1.31 -3.54 -17.82
N SER A 13 0.17 -3.06 -18.31
CA SER A 13 -1.08 -3.08 -17.52
C SER A 13 -1.44 -4.51 -17.16
N GLY A 14 -1.73 -4.74 -15.88
CA GLY A 14 -1.98 -6.07 -15.31
C GLY A 14 -0.80 -6.59 -14.48
N CYS A 15 0.40 -6.02 -14.64
CA CYS A 15 1.56 -6.38 -13.83
C CYS A 15 1.56 -5.68 -12.47
N ASP A 16 2.16 -6.37 -11.50
CA ASP A 16 2.27 -5.96 -10.11
C ASP A 16 3.72 -6.12 -9.63
N TYR A 17 4.15 -5.27 -8.69
CA TYR A 17 5.28 -5.57 -7.81
C TYR A 17 4.78 -5.67 -6.37
N SER A 18 5.39 -6.59 -5.63
CA SER A 18 5.14 -6.80 -4.21
C SER A 18 6.47 -6.90 -3.48
N VAL A 19 6.62 -6.19 -2.37
CA VAL A 19 7.80 -6.27 -1.49
C VAL A 19 7.29 -6.48 -0.08
N PHE A 20 7.60 -7.63 0.49
CA PHE A 20 7.15 -8.07 1.80
C PHE A 20 8.34 -8.50 2.64
N LYS A 21 8.16 -8.47 3.97
CA LYS A 21 9.13 -9.04 4.89
C LYS A 21 9.32 -10.52 4.61
N ASP A 22 10.52 -11.01 4.90
CA ASP A 22 10.86 -12.42 4.72
C ASP A 22 9.86 -13.33 5.47
N GLY A 23 9.45 -14.42 4.80
CA GLY A 23 8.46 -15.35 5.32
C GLY A 23 7.00 -14.86 5.34
N ILE A 24 6.68 -13.71 4.74
CA ILE A 24 5.30 -13.23 4.53
C ILE A 24 4.99 -13.23 3.03
N GLU A 25 4.05 -14.07 2.61
CA GLU A 25 3.60 -14.11 1.23
C GLU A 25 2.66 -12.94 0.91
N PRO A 26 2.74 -12.34 -0.30
CA PRO A 26 1.93 -11.18 -0.70
C PRO A 26 0.49 -11.57 -1.06
N MET A 27 -0.16 -12.37 -0.22
CA MET A 27 -1.51 -12.90 -0.41
C MET A 27 -2.32 -12.82 0.89
N TRP A 28 -3.65 -12.78 0.77
CA TRP A 28 -4.53 -12.55 1.93
C TRP A 28 -4.66 -13.79 2.81
N GLU A 29 -4.31 -14.97 2.29
CA GLU A 29 -4.32 -16.24 3.00
C GLU A 29 -3.14 -16.39 3.96
N ASP A 30 -2.05 -15.62 3.76
CA ASP A 30 -0.90 -15.62 4.66
C ASP A 30 -1.36 -15.30 6.08
N ARG A 31 -0.83 -16.03 7.06
CA ARG A 31 -1.19 -15.88 8.48
C ARG A 31 -1.03 -14.45 9.00
N SER A 32 -0.08 -13.70 8.44
CA SER A 32 0.24 -12.33 8.82
C SER A 32 -0.69 -11.32 8.15
N ASN A 33 -1.33 -11.69 7.03
CA ASN A 33 -2.20 -10.80 6.25
C ASN A 33 -3.69 -11.06 6.47
N LYS A 34 -4.11 -12.29 6.81
CA LYS A 34 -5.54 -12.67 6.86
C LYS A 34 -6.41 -11.83 7.78
N CYS A 35 -5.86 -11.35 8.90
CA CYS A 35 -6.53 -10.46 9.86
C CYS A 35 -6.16 -8.98 9.65
N GLY A 36 -5.40 -8.71 8.59
CA GLY A 36 -4.82 -7.44 8.25
C GLY A 36 -5.62 -6.66 7.22
N GLY A 37 -5.00 -5.61 6.72
CA GLY A 37 -5.59 -4.73 5.73
C GLY A 37 -4.53 -3.85 5.08
N ARG A 38 -4.98 -2.88 4.31
CA ARG A 38 -4.10 -2.02 3.53
C ARG A 38 -4.51 -0.56 3.51
N TRP A 39 -3.53 0.33 3.63
CA TRP A 39 -3.67 1.72 3.23
C TRP A 39 -3.58 1.82 1.72
N LEU A 40 -4.59 2.37 1.06
CA LEU A 40 -4.69 2.40 -0.39
C LEU A 40 -4.57 3.81 -0.95
N ILE A 41 -3.64 3.98 -1.89
CA ILE A 41 -3.51 5.18 -2.73
C ILE A 41 -3.88 4.78 -4.14
N THR A 42 -4.78 5.56 -4.76
CA THR A 42 -5.15 5.39 -6.16
C THR A 42 -4.65 6.59 -6.95
N LEU A 43 -3.91 6.32 -8.02
CA LEU A 43 -3.41 7.31 -8.96
C LEU A 43 -4.22 7.27 -10.24
N SER A 44 -4.53 8.43 -10.80
CA SER A 44 -5.09 8.51 -12.16
C SER A 44 -4.03 8.13 -13.20
N LYS A 45 -4.48 7.81 -14.42
CA LYS A 45 -3.57 7.51 -15.54
C LYS A 45 -2.59 8.68 -15.82
N GLN A 46 -3.02 9.92 -15.60
CA GLN A 46 -2.20 11.12 -15.80
C GLN A 46 -1.04 11.16 -14.80
N GLN A 47 -1.23 10.67 -13.58
CA GLN A 47 -0.20 10.67 -12.54
C GLN A 47 0.83 9.55 -12.70
N ARG A 48 0.63 8.60 -13.62
CA ARG A 48 1.55 7.46 -13.83
C ARG A 48 2.98 7.92 -14.13
N HIS A 49 3.12 8.92 -14.98
CA HIS A 49 4.44 9.35 -15.45
C HIS A 49 5.08 10.42 -14.55
N THR A 50 4.32 11.00 -13.61
CA THR A 50 4.81 12.07 -12.72
C THR A 50 5.00 11.60 -11.29
N GLU A 51 4.10 10.77 -10.75
CA GLU A 51 4.07 10.42 -9.33
C GLU A 51 4.35 8.94 -9.05
N LEU A 52 3.97 8.01 -9.93
CA LEU A 52 3.94 6.58 -9.60
C LEU A 52 5.30 6.04 -9.15
N ASP A 53 6.36 6.30 -9.91
CA ASP A 53 7.71 5.82 -9.59
C ASP A 53 8.27 6.48 -8.33
N ARG A 54 7.91 7.76 -8.08
CA ARG A 54 8.30 8.48 -6.87
C ARG A 54 7.61 7.86 -5.67
N PHE A 55 6.29 7.75 -5.69
CA PHE A 55 5.54 7.16 -4.59
C PHE A 55 5.97 5.74 -4.32
N TRP A 56 6.15 4.90 -5.34
CA TRP A 56 6.60 3.53 -5.14
C TRP A 56 7.97 3.49 -4.46
N ARG A 57 8.92 4.34 -4.89
CA ARG A 57 10.24 4.43 -4.26
C ARG A 57 10.17 4.87 -2.81
N GLU A 58 9.42 5.92 -2.52
CA GLU A 58 9.23 6.41 -1.14
C GLU A 58 8.58 5.34 -0.25
N THR A 59 7.61 4.58 -0.78
CA THR A 59 7.03 3.42 -0.07
C THR A 59 8.09 2.37 0.25
N LEU A 60 8.94 2.02 -0.72
CA LEU A 60 10.02 1.05 -0.51
C LEU A 60 11.05 1.55 0.51
N LEU A 61 11.45 2.82 0.44
CA LEU A 61 12.37 3.43 1.40
C LEU A 61 11.77 3.45 2.81
N CYS A 62 10.47 3.75 2.94
CA CYS A 62 9.76 3.74 4.21
C CYS A 62 9.69 2.31 4.82
N LEU A 63 9.49 1.28 3.99
CA LEU A 63 9.53 -0.11 4.43
C LEU A 63 10.90 -0.52 4.94
N ILE A 64 11.95 -0.38 4.14
CA ILE A 64 13.29 -0.88 4.48
C ILE A 64 13.97 -0.02 5.56
N GLY A 65 13.60 1.25 5.65
CA GLY A 65 14.13 2.18 6.66
C GLY A 65 13.37 2.11 7.99
N GLU A 66 12.41 1.20 8.14
CA GLU A 66 11.53 1.10 9.33
C GLU A 66 10.87 2.47 9.65
N GLY A 67 10.45 3.19 8.61
CA GLY A 67 9.97 4.58 8.68
C GLY A 67 8.64 4.78 9.41
N PHE A 68 7.98 3.70 9.82
CA PHE A 68 6.76 3.70 10.63
C PHE A 68 7.05 3.66 12.15
N GLY A 69 8.32 3.81 12.55
CA GLY A 69 8.73 3.94 13.94
C GLY A 69 8.28 2.76 14.81
N PRO A 70 7.58 2.99 15.94
CA PRO A 70 7.21 1.92 16.87
C PRO A 70 6.28 0.87 16.25
N TYR A 71 5.57 1.21 15.18
CA TYR A 71 4.62 0.32 14.50
C TYR A 71 5.16 -0.29 13.20
N SER A 72 6.46 -0.16 12.91
CA SER A 72 7.05 -0.82 11.73
C SER A 72 6.92 -2.34 11.77
N ARG A 73 6.79 -2.93 12.96
CA ARG A 73 6.52 -4.37 13.14
C ARG A 73 5.14 -4.79 12.63
N ASP A 74 4.14 -3.90 12.73
CA ASP A 74 2.78 -4.15 12.26
C ASP A 74 2.67 -4.12 10.72
N VAL A 75 3.69 -3.66 10.00
CA VAL A 75 3.72 -3.63 8.53
C VAL A 75 4.22 -4.96 7.97
N CYS A 76 3.47 -5.52 7.02
CA CYS A 76 3.81 -6.75 6.31
C CYS A 76 4.64 -6.48 5.05
N GLY A 77 4.26 -5.46 4.28
CA GLY A 77 4.85 -5.16 2.98
C GLY A 77 4.06 -4.10 2.20
N ALA A 78 4.38 -3.95 0.93
CA ALA A 78 3.62 -3.13 0.00
C ALA A 78 3.46 -3.76 -1.38
N VAL A 79 2.41 -3.33 -2.05
CA VAL A 79 2.04 -3.75 -3.40
C VAL A 79 1.82 -2.52 -4.27
N ILE A 80 2.29 -2.57 -5.51
CA ILE A 80 1.91 -1.64 -6.57
C ILE A 80 1.19 -2.41 -7.68
N ASN A 81 0.00 -1.93 -8.06
CA ASN A 81 -0.79 -2.49 -9.14
C ASN A 81 -0.85 -1.53 -10.33
N VAL A 82 -0.30 -1.96 -11.48
CA VAL A 82 -0.35 -1.16 -12.70
C VAL A 82 -1.57 -1.56 -13.52
N ARG A 83 -2.53 -0.66 -13.71
CA ARG A 83 -3.80 -0.96 -14.39
C ARG A 83 -4.22 0.16 -15.33
N ALA A 84 -4.82 -0.20 -16.47
CA ALA A 84 -5.26 0.74 -17.49
C ALA A 84 -6.17 1.88 -16.98
N LYS A 85 -7.02 1.61 -15.98
CA LYS A 85 -7.97 2.59 -15.40
C LYS A 85 -7.33 3.52 -14.35
N GLY A 86 -6.13 3.22 -13.89
CA GLY A 86 -5.47 3.93 -12.78
C GLY A 86 -4.68 2.96 -11.93
N ASP A 87 -3.57 3.44 -11.38
CA ASP A 87 -2.62 2.63 -10.62
C ASP A 87 -2.94 2.68 -9.14
N LYS A 88 -2.51 1.66 -8.41
CA LYS A 88 -2.71 1.58 -6.96
C LYS A 88 -1.40 1.28 -6.27
N ILE A 89 -1.15 1.95 -5.15
CA ILE A 89 -0.07 1.59 -4.22
C ILE A 89 -0.71 1.31 -2.87
N ALA A 90 -0.30 0.22 -2.24
CA ALA A 90 -0.87 -0.21 -0.98
C ALA A 90 0.22 -0.66 0.01
N VAL A 91 0.14 -0.19 1.26
CA VAL A 91 0.93 -0.70 2.38
C VAL A 91 0.05 -1.62 3.21
N TRP A 92 0.49 -2.86 3.42
CA TRP A 92 -0.25 -3.91 4.12
C TRP A 92 0.20 -3.99 5.57
N THR A 93 -0.75 -4.13 6.49
CA THR A 93 -0.49 -4.29 7.91
C THR A 93 -1.19 -5.53 8.46
N THR A 94 -0.69 -6.04 9.59
CA THR A 94 -1.04 -7.39 10.05
C THR A 94 -2.38 -7.50 10.80
N ASN A 95 -2.82 -6.41 11.44
CA ASN A 95 -3.99 -6.44 12.30
C ASN A 95 -4.86 -5.20 12.10
N THR A 96 -6.07 -5.40 11.57
CA THR A 96 -7.02 -4.29 11.38
C THR A 96 -7.66 -3.79 12.67
N GLU A 97 -7.57 -4.51 13.78
CA GLU A 97 -8.13 -4.11 15.08
C GLU A 97 -7.18 -3.24 15.89
N ASN A 98 -5.89 -3.20 15.52
CA ASN A 98 -4.92 -2.29 16.13
C ASN A 98 -5.09 -0.87 15.56
N ALA A 99 -6.17 -0.19 15.97
CA ALA A 99 -6.55 1.12 15.43
C ALA A 99 -5.45 2.19 15.61
N GLU A 100 -4.71 2.13 16.71
CA GLU A 100 -3.60 3.04 17.00
C GLU A 100 -2.48 2.86 15.96
N ALA A 101 -1.98 1.63 15.79
CA ALA A 101 -0.93 1.32 14.81
C ALA A 101 -1.38 1.66 13.39
N VAL A 102 -2.58 1.22 12.98
CA VAL A 102 -3.11 1.45 11.64
C VAL A 102 -3.22 2.95 11.34
N THR A 103 -3.76 3.73 12.28
CA THR A 103 -3.92 5.18 12.09
C THR A 103 -2.57 5.89 12.06
N TYR A 104 -1.63 5.50 12.93
CA TYR A 104 -0.28 6.05 12.94
C TYR A 104 0.44 5.80 11.60
N ILE A 105 0.44 4.54 11.15
CA ILE A 105 1.04 4.12 9.88
C ILE A 105 0.46 4.94 8.73
N GLY A 106 -0.87 5.10 8.69
CA GLY A 106 -1.55 5.86 7.65
C GLY A 106 -1.12 7.33 7.61
N ARG A 107 -1.10 8.00 8.78
CA ARG A 107 -0.67 9.41 8.88
C ARG A 107 0.79 9.57 8.46
N LYS A 108 1.66 8.69 8.96
CA LYS A 108 3.09 8.71 8.62
C LYS A 108 3.31 8.44 7.14
N TYR A 109 2.55 7.53 6.56
CA TYR A 109 2.63 7.23 5.13
C TYR A 109 2.20 8.42 4.26
N LYS A 110 1.07 9.05 4.61
CA LYS A 110 0.56 10.26 3.94
C LYS A 110 1.59 11.40 3.98
N GLU A 111 2.21 11.62 5.14
CA GLU A 111 3.30 12.59 5.34
C GLU A 111 4.52 12.26 4.47
N THR A 112 4.98 11.01 4.51
CA THR A 112 6.18 10.54 3.78
C THR A 112 6.05 10.76 2.27
N LEU A 113 4.85 10.54 1.73
CA LEU A 113 4.60 10.75 0.30
C LEU A 113 4.39 12.23 -0.08
N GLY A 114 4.29 13.12 0.90
CA GLY A 114 4.00 14.54 0.68
C GLY A 114 2.60 14.76 0.12
N LEU A 115 1.63 13.93 0.50
CA LEU A 115 0.26 14.07 0.01
C LEU A 115 -0.41 15.33 0.60
N PRO A 116 -1.25 16.04 -0.16
CA PRO A 116 -1.96 17.21 0.35
C PRO A 116 -2.78 16.87 1.60
N ALA A 117 -2.82 17.78 2.58
CA ALA A 117 -3.57 17.56 3.83
C ALA A 117 -5.06 17.24 3.59
N LYS A 118 -5.66 17.85 2.56
CA LYS A 118 -7.05 17.63 2.15
C LYS A 118 -7.31 16.28 1.48
N LEU A 119 -6.27 15.61 0.98
CA LEU A 119 -6.41 14.32 0.34
C LEU A 119 -6.61 13.25 1.41
N VAL A 120 -7.79 12.63 1.43
CA VAL A 120 -8.10 11.53 2.35
C VAL A 120 -7.70 10.21 1.69
N ILE A 121 -6.90 9.41 2.40
CA ILE A 121 -6.62 8.02 2.00
C ILE A 121 -7.42 7.05 2.88
N GLY A 122 -7.72 5.87 2.36
CA GLY A 122 -8.57 4.88 3.02
C GLY A 122 -7.82 3.61 3.38
N TYR A 123 -8.16 3.04 4.53
CA TYR A 123 -7.70 1.73 4.97
C TYR A 123 -8.80 0.69 4.77
N GLN A 124 -8.47 -0.42 4.11
CA GLN A 124 -9.41 -1.49 3.78
C GLN A 124 -8.95 -2.80 4.41
N ALA A 125 -9.84 -3.50 5.11
CA ALA A 125 -9.56 -4.84 5.60
C ALA A 125 -9.45 -5.83 4.43
N HIS A 126 -8.55 -6.81 4.53
CA HIS A 126 -8.40 -7.83 3.50
C HIS A 126 -9.65 -8.70 3.39
N ALA A 127 -10.27 -9.08 4.53
CA ALA A 127 -11.52 -9.85 4.55
C ALA A 127 -12.69 -9.16 3.79
N ASP A 128 -12.81 -7.84 3.91
CA ASP A 128 -13.84 -7.06 3.21
C ASP A 128 -13.56 -6.92 1.71
N THR A 129 -12.28 -6.99 1.33
CA THR A 129 -11.84 -6.87 -0.06
C THR A 129 -11.96 -8.21 -0.78
N ALA A 130 -11.68 -9.33 -0.12
CA ALA A 130 -11.74 -10.67 -0.69
C ALA A 130 -13.16 -11.10 -1.07
N THR A 131 -14.16 -10.63 -0.32
CA THR A 131 -15.58 -11.01 -0.48
C THR A 131 -16.34 -10.16 -1.51
N LYS A 132 -15.75 -9.07 -2.02
CA LYS A 132 -16.43 -8.12 -2.91
C LYS A 132 -15.75 -8.03 -4.28
N SER A 133 -16.51 -8.35 -5.33
CA SER A 133 -16.08 -8.21 -6.73
C SER A 133 -16.21 -6.78 -7.28
N ASN A 134 -16.90 -5.88 -6.57
CA ASN A 134 -17.17 -4.50 -7.01
C ASN A 134 -16.35 -3.46 -6.24
N SER A 135 -15.95 -2.41 -6.98
CA SER A 135 -14.90 -1.42 -6.67
C SER A 135 -15.05 -0.54 -5.40
N LEU A 136 -16.03 -0.79 -4.53
CA LEU A 136 -16.32 0.06 -3.36
C LEU A 136 -16.25 -0.73 -2.05
N THR A 137 -15.07 -1.28 -1.76
CA THR A 137 -14.78 -1.78 -0.41
C THR A 137 -14.85 -0.62 0.59
N LYS A 138 -15.62 -0.78 1.66
CA LYS A 138 -15.78 0.25 2.69
C LYS A 138 -14.45 0.44 3.42
N ASN A 139 -14.07 1.69 3.66
CA ASN A 139 -12.88 1.99 4.45
C ASN A 139 -13.20 1.79 5.94
N LYS A 140 -12.33 1.07 6.65
CA LYS A 140 -12.39 0.91 8.10
C LYS A 140 -11.80 2.13 8.82
N PHE A 141 -10.74 2.71 8.25
CA PHE A 141 -10.12 3.95 8.74
C PHE A 141 -9.84 4.91 7.57
N VAL A 142 -9.70 6.20 7.88
CA VAL A 142 -9.32 7.26 6.95
C VAL A 142 -8.36 8.23 7.63
N VAL A 143 -7.41 8.80 6.87
CA VAL A 143 -6.42 9.80 7.34
C VAL A 143 -6.10 10.84 6.28
#